data_AF-D5H957-F1
#
_entry.id   AF-D5H957-F1
#
_cell.length_a   1.000
_cell.length_b   1.000
_cell.length_c   1.000
_cell.angle_alpha   90.00
_cell.angle_beta   90.00
_cell.angle_gamma   90.00
#
_symmetry.space_group_name_H-M   'P 1'
#
loop_
_entity.id
_entity.type
_entity.pdbx_description
1 polymer ?
#
loop_
_entity_poly.entity_id
_entity_poly.type
_entity_poly.pdbx_seq_one_letter_code
_entity_poly.pdbx_strand_id
1 'polypeptide(L)'
;MEALLRDRLPHAPQMGLFVTPNLPSGRLDNALSDYATEVERGEVLALYDATLSGTGGDGAVFAPDRFVFQNNDLQATQTVRYPDLVGVEAHSRWFGLGGKEVALTVNRGRATFELTMDFSGTPKAASYVADFLDAAMVRDIDFAPAAEPDTTDVAAVRDALERLRAEQKLTEADFERLLETLKD
;
A
#
# COMPACT_ATOMS: atom_id res chain seq x y z
N MET A 1 -1.03 0.00 14.65
CA MET A 1 -0.43 -0.96 13.71
C MET A 1 -0.37 -2.38 14.26
N GLU A 2 0.28 -2.61 15.40
CA GLU A 2 0.50 -3.96 15.96
C GLU A 2 -0.75 -4.86 16.02
N ALA A 3 -1.88 -4.37 16.55
CA ALA A 3 -3.11 -5.16 16.61
C ALA A 3 -3.61 -5.59 15.22
N LEU A 4 -3.52 -4.71 14.22
CA LEU A 4 -3.90 -5.03 12.84
C LEU A 4 -2.97 -6.09 12.23
N LEU A 5 -1.66 -5.92 12.47
CA LEU A 5 -0.67 -6.88 12.00
C LEU A 5 -0.92 -8.27 12.60
N ARG A 6 -1.17 -8.36 13.91
CA ARG A 6 -1.48 -9.63 14.59
C ARG A 6 -2.79 -10.26 14.13
N ASP A 7 -3.76 -9.46 13.70
CA ASP A 7 -5.05 -9.92 13.18
C ASP A 7 -4.92 -10.49 11.76
N ARG A 8 -4.13 -9.83 10.90
CA ARG A 8 -4.05 -10.15 9.46
C ARG A 8 -2.89 -11.04 9.05
N LEU A 9 -1.73 -10.93 9.72
CA LEU A 9 -0.57 -11.76 9.44
C LEU A 9 -0.55 -13.00 10.35
N PRO A 10 -0.61 -14.22 9.79
CA PRO A 10 -0.46 -15.42 10.58
C PRO A 10 1.01 -15.64 10.97
N HIS A 11 1.22 -16.21 12.15
CA HIS A 11 2.49 -16.90 12.43
C HIS A 11 2.51 -18.23 11.68
N ALA A 12 3.17 -18.26 10.51
CA ALA A 12 3.24 -19.40 9.62
C ALA A 12 4.68 -19.64 9.13
N PRO A 13 5.55 -20.24 9.97
CA PRO A 13 6.96 -20.52 9.62
C PRO A 13 7.16 -21.26 8.30
N GLN A 14 6.21 -22.14 7.93
CA GLN A 14 6.21 -22.87 6.67
C GLN A 14 6.01 -21.99 5.42
N MET A 15 5.58 -20.74 5.61
CA MET A 15 5.46 -19.72 4.56
C MET A 15 6.52 -18.61 4.73
N GLY A 16 7.49 -18.79 5.62
CA GLY A 16 8.47 -17.74 5.95
C GLY A 16 7.90 -16.60 6.80
N LEU A 17 6.66 -16.71 7.30
CA LEU A 17 6.02 -15.65 8.10
C LEU A 17 6.19 -15.90 9.60
N PHE A 18 6.82 -14.96 10.28
CA PHE A 18 7.04 -14.95 11.71
C PHE A 18 6.47 -13.67 12.29
N VAL A 19 5.78 -13.77 13.43
CA VAL A 19 5.08 -12.65 14.07
C VAL A 19 5.42 -12.74 15.55
N THR A 20 5.65 -11.59 16.19
CA THR A 20 5.90 -11.52 17.64
C THR A 20 4.83 -12.28 18.43
N PRO A 21 5.15 -12.89 19.59
CA PRO A 21 6.49 -12.95 20.20
C PRO A 21 7.40 -14.02 19.56
N ASN A 22 6.97 -14.73 18.52
CA ASN A 22 7.64 -15.91 17.97
C ASN A 22 8.57 -15.54 16.80
N LEU A 23 9.48 -14.58 17.02
CA LEU A 23 10.47 -14.20 16.01
C LEU A 23 11.75 -15.06 16.14
N PRO A 24 12.23 -15.70 15.07
CA PRO A 24 13.46 -16.47 15.09
C PRO A 24 14.68 -15.54 15.17
N SER A 25 15.39 -15.55 16.31
CA SER A 25 16.46 -14.59 16.61
C SER A 25 17.55 -14.53 15.53
N GLY A 26 17.99 -15.68 15.01
CA GLY A 26 19.05 -15.73 13.99
C GLY A 26 18.64 -15.11 12.65
N ARG A 27 17.40 -15.35 12.19
CA ARG A 27 16.92 -14.76 10.94
C ARG A 27 16.65 -13.27 11.09
N LEU A 28 16.13 -12.88 12.26
CA LEU A 28 15.93 -11.48 12.60
C LEU A 28 17.26 -10.73 12.63
N ASP A 29 18.30 -11.29 13.25
CA ASP A 29 19.61 -10.66 13.31
C ASP A 29 20.22 -10.46 11.93
N ASN A 30 20.10 -11.45 11.04
CA ASN A 30 20.53 -11.32 9.64
C ASN A 30 19.74 -10.23 8.91
N ALA A 31 18.41 -10.23 9.02
CA ALA A 31 17.59 -9.21 8.37
C ALA A 31 17.97 -7.79 8.84
N LEU A 32 18.19 -7.60 10.15
CA LEU A 32 18.60 -6.33 10.74
C LEU A 32 20.04 -5.94 10.38
N SER A 33 20.96 -6.89 10.16
CA SER A 33 22.32 -6.57 9.72
C SER A 33 22.42 -6.29 8.22
N ASP A 34 21.61 -6.97 7.41
CA ASP A 34 21.81 -7.04 5.97
C ASP A 34 21.03 -5.93 5.24
N TYR A 35 19.75 -5.74 5.58
CA TYR A 35 18.91 -4.78 4.87
C TYR A 35 18.06 -3.87 5.76
N ALA A 36 17.63 -4.31 6.94
CA ALA A 36 16.82 -3.52 7.87
C ALA A 36 17.67 -2.83 8.96
N THR A 37 18.81 -2.26 8.57
CA THR A 37 19.82 -1.70 9.49
C THR A 37 19.35 -0.51 10.33
N GLU A 38 18.32 0.20 9.85
CA GLU A 38 17.69 1.30 10.56
C GLU A 38 16.53 0.83 11.47
N VAL A 39 16.32 -0.48 11.61
CA VAL A 39 15.24 -1.04 12.42
C VAL A 39 15.79 -1.59 13.74
N GLU A 40 15.24 -1.17 14.87
CA GLU A 40 15.60 -1.72 16.17
C GLU A 40 14.95 -3.11 16.37
N ARG A 41 15.68 -4.02 17.01
CA ARG A 41 15.14 -5.37 17.28
C ARG A 41 13.81 -5.35 18.05
N GLY A 42 13.65 -4.41 18.97
CA GLY A 42 12.47 -4.28 19.81
C GLY A 42 11.23 -3.73 19.10
N GLU A 43 11.39 -3.05 17.96
CA GLU A 43 10.25 -2.54 17.19
C GLU A 43 9.70 -3.56 16.18
N VAL A 44 10.41 -4.66 15.91
CA VAL A 44 9.97 -5.63 14.90
C VAL A 44 8.72 -6.37 15.36
N LEU A 45 7.66 -6.26 14.56
CA LEU A 45 6.37 -6.90 14.80
C LEU A 45 6.23 -8.21 14.03
N ALA A 46 6.77 -8.27 12.81
CA ALA A 46 6.84 -9.47 11.98
C ALA A 46 8.07 -9.48 11.07
N LEU A 47 8.41 -10.68 10.63
CA LEU A 47 9.44 -10.98 9.64
C LEU A 47 8.83 -11.91 8.59
N TYR A 48 8.96 -11.53 7.33
CA TYR A 48 8.82 -12.41 6.18
C TYR A 48 10.23 -12.76 5.69
N ASP A 49 10.56 -14.05 5.70
CA ASP A 49 11.81 -14.59 5.18
C ASP A 49 11.56 -15.19 3.79
N ALA A 50 12.09 -14.55 2.75
CA ALA A 50 11.95 -15.00 1.38
C ALA A 50 13.05 -15.99 0.96
N THR A 51 14.05 -16.22 1.81
CA THR A 51 15.22 -17.01 1.44
C THR A 51 14.86 -18.49 1.34
N LEU A 52 15.29 -19.14 0.26
CA LEU A 52 15.07 -20.59 0.08
C LEU A 52 15.77 -21.42 1.17
N SER A 53 16.89 -20.91 1.71
CA SER A 53 17.68 -21.52 2.78
C SER A 53 17.18 -21.18 4.18
N GLY A 54 16.24 -20.25 4.34
CA GLY A 54 15.70 -19.82 5.63
C GLY A 54 16.71 -19.04 6.49
N THR A 55 17.58 -18.25 5.86
CA THR A 55 18.58 -17.40 6.53
C THR A 55 18.03 -16.04 6.95
N GLY A 56 16.95 -15.54 6.32
CA GLY A 56 16.42 -14.20 6.57
C GLY A 56 17.19 -13.05 5.93
N GLY A 57 18.13 -13.36 5.02
CA GLY A 57 18.93 -12.35 4.29
C GLY A 57 18.17 -11.59 3.20
N ASP A 58 16.98 -12.04 2.82
CA ASP A 58 16.02 -11.32 1.98
C ASP A 58 14.58 -11.55 2.49
N GLY A 59 13.64 -10.73 2.01
CA GLY A 59 12.25 -10.70 2.46
C GLY A 59 11.84 -9.33 3.01
N ALA A 60 11.08 -9.29 4.10
CA ALA A 60 10.56 -8.06 4.68
C ALA A 60 10.51 -8.07 6.21
N VAL A 61 10.87 -6.94 6.83
CA VAL A 61 10.71 -6.64 8.25
C VAL A 61 9.59 -5.62 8.42
N PHE A 62 8.64 -5.92 9.30
CA PHE A 62 7.49 -5.05 9.59
C PHE A 62 7.65 -4.43 10.98
N ALA A 63 7.70 -3.10 11.02
CA ALA A 63 7.75 -2.28 12.23
C ALA A 63 6.39 -1.56 12.44
N PRO A 64 6.20 -0.78 13.52
CA PRO A 64 4.91 -0.15 13.83
C PRO A 64 4.52 0.97 12.87
N ASP A 65 5.48 1.64 12.24
CA ASP A 65 5.28 2.82 11.39
C ASP A 65 5.68 2.61 9.92
N ARG A 66 6.49 1.58 9.65
CA ARG A 66 7.05 1.26 8.33
C ARG A 66 7.28 -0.23 8.16
N PHE A 67 7.54 -0.62 6.91
CA PHE A 67 8.16 -1.89 6.59
C PHE A 67 9.39 -1.67 5.72
N VAL A 68 10.36 -2.56 5.86
CA VAL A 68 11.61 -2.56 5.11
C VAL A 68 11.71 -3.89 4.39
N PHE A 69 12.00 -3.89 3.10
CA PHE A 69 12.13 -5.13 2.34
C PHE A 69 13.27 -5.10 1.33
N GLN A 70 13.75 -6.28 1.00
CA GLN A 70 14.74 -6.52 -0.04
C GLN A 70 14.40 -7.84 -0.71
N ASN A 71 14.26 -7.85 -2.04
CA ASN A 71 13.89 -9.08 -2.77
C ASN A 71 15.06 -10.05 -2.95
N ASN A 72 16.29 -9.53 -2.96
CA ASN A 72 17.54 -10.28 -2.97
C ASN A 72 18.70 -9.32 -2.67
N ASP A 73 19.84 -9.88 -2.31
CA ASP A 73 21.07 -9.18 -1.95
C ASP A 73 21.66 -8.28 -3.06
N LEU A 74 21.20 -8.41 -4.31
CA LEU A 74 21.61 -7.56 -5.43
C LEU A 74 20.71 -6.34 -5.64
N GLN A 75 19.52 -6.32 -5.05
CA GLN A 75 18.58 -5.20 -5.16
C GLN A 75 18.71 -4.24 -3.99
N ALA A 76 18.43 -2.96 -4.26
CA ALA A 76 18.43 -1.94 -3.22
C ALA A 76 17.28 -2.18 -2.23
N THR A 77 17.60 -2.10 -0.94
CA THR A 77 16.62 -2.07 0.15
C THR A 77 15.58 -0.98 -0.07
N GLN A 78 14.32 -1.31 0.19
CA GLN A 78 13.20 -0.39 0.16
C GLN A 78 12.63 -0.21 1.57
N THR A 79 12.50 1.05 2.00
CA THR A 79 11.78 1.43 3.22
C THR A 79 10.51 2.17 2.83
N VAL A 80 9.36 1.70 3.32
CA VAL A 80 8.04 2.25 3.02
C VAL A 80 7.29 2.49 4.32
N ARG A 81 6.88 3.73 4.56
CA ARG A 81 5.98 4.06 5.68
C ARG A 81 4.57 3.68 5.28
N TYR A 82 3.76 3.17 6.22
CA TYR A 82 2.37 2.82 5.91
C TYR A 82 1.55 3.99 5.35
N PRO A 83 1.69 5.24 5.84
CA PRO A 83 0.97 6.39 5.26
C PRO A 83 1.39 6.78 3.84
N ASP A 84 2.56 6.34 3.39
CA ASP A 84 3.04 6.61 2.03
C ASP A 84 2.48 5.60 1.02
N LEU A 85 1.90 4.49 1.49
CA LEU A 85 1.31 3.44 0.66
C LEU A 85 -0.06 3.89 0.15
N VAL A 86 -0.27 3.83 -1.16
CA VAL A 86 -1.51 4.28 -1.84
C VAL A 86 -2.10 3.25 -2.81
N GLY A 87 -1.44 2.10 -2.97
CA GLY A 87 -1.96 0.98 -3.74
C GLY A 87 -1.24 -0.31 -3.36
N VAL A 88 -2.00 -1.41 -3.30
CA VAL A 88 -1.50 -2.75 -2.99
C VAL A 88 -2.20 -3.75 -3.89
N GLU A 89 -1.46 -4.47 -4.72
CA GLU A 89 -2.02 -5.48 -5.61
C GLU A 89 -1.18 -6.77 -5.59
N ALA A 90 -1.82 -7.91 -5.36
CA ALA A 90 -1.17 -9.21 -5.43
C ALA A 90 -1.37 -9.84 -6.81
N HIS A 91 -0.27 -10.14 -7.50
CA HIS A 91 -0.29 -10.72 -8.84
C HIS A 91 0.35 -12.10 -8.87
N SER A 92 -0.13 -12.95 -9.78
CA SER A 92 0.55 -14.18 -10.17
C SER A 92 1.44 -13.92 -11.38
N ARG A 93 2.69 -14.37 -11.33
CA ARG A 93 3.57 -14.35 -12.49
C ARG A 93 3.13 -15.39 -13.51
N TRP A 94 3.25 -15.05 -14.80
CA TRP A 94 3.04 -15.93 -15.97
C TRP A 94 1.96 -17.02 -15.76
N PHE A 95 0.68 -16.63 -15.77
CA PHE A 95 -0.45 -17.56 -15.61
C PHE A 95 -0.35 -18.50 -14.37
N GLY A 96 0.38 -18.11 -13.32
CA GLY A 96 0.64 -18.89 -12.10
C GLY A 96 1.97 -19.63 -12.06
N LEU A 97 2.73 -19.63 -13.15
CA LEU A 97 4.08 -20.21 -13.24
C LEU A 97 5.11 -19.13 -12.86
N GLY A 98 5.89 -19.34 -11.82
CA GLY A 98 6.87 -18.36 -11.32
C GLY A 98 6.47 -17.63 -10.05
N GLY A 99 5.37 -18.05 -9.41
CA GLY A 99 4.96 -17.61 -8.08
C GLY A 99 4.15 -16.32 -8.07
N LYS A 100 4.23 -15.58 -6.97
CA LYS A 100 3.47 -14.33 -6.78
C LYS A 100 4.40 -13.17 -6.45
N GLU A 101 3.88 -11.98 -6.66
CA GLU A 101 4.48 -10.73 -6.22
C GLU A 101 3.38 -9.81 -5.68
N VAL A 102 3.79 -8.86 -4.85
CA VAL A 102 2.92 -7.79 -4.37
C VAL A 102 3.45 -6.48 -4.95
N ALA A 103 2.68 -5.88 -5.85
CA ALA A 103 2.91 -4.54 -6.37
C ALA A 103 2.42 -3.51 -5.35
N LEU A 104 3.25 -2.49 -5.13
CA LEU A 104 3.03 -1.43 -4.16
C LEU A 104 3.13 -0.09 -4.88
N THR A 105 2.12 0.75 -4.74
CA THR A 105 2.16 2.13 -5.21
C THR A 105 2.43 3.02 -4.01
N VAL A 106 3.51 3.81 -4.05
CA VAL A 106 4.00 4.60 -2.92
C VAL A 106 4.20 6.05 -3.31
N ASN A 107 3.66 6.97 -2.51
CA ASN A 107 3.93 8.40 -2.64
C ASN A 107 5.20 8.77 -1.88
N ARG A 108 6.14 9.43 -2.57
CA ARG A 108 7.36 9.96 -1.96
C ARG A 108 7.53 11.42 -2.39
N GLY A 109 7.20 12.32 -1.47
CA GLY A 109 7.16 13.75 -1.74
C GLY A 109 6.07 14.10 -2.76
N ARG A 110 6.47 14.49 -3.97
CA ARG A 110 5.54 14.88 -5.06
C ARG A 110 5.46 13.84 -6.18
N ALA A 111 6.04 12.66 -5.99
CA ALA A 111 6.11 11.63 -7.00
C ALA A 111 5.53 10.31 -6.47
N THR A 112 4.92 9.55 -7.39
CA THR A 112 4.39 8.22 -7.13
C THR A 112 5.34 7.21 -7.77
N PHE A 113 5.68 6.16 -7.02
CA PHE A 113 6.59 5.10 -7.41
C PHE A 113 5.90 3.75 -7.32
N GLU A 114 6.24 2.86 -8.23
CA GLU A 114 5.87 1.45 -8.14
C GLU A 114 7.04 0.66 -7.58
N LEU A 115 6.78 -0.13 -6.55
CA LEU A 115 7.71 -1.08 -5.97
C LEU A 115 7.09 -2.48 -6.05
N THR A 116 7.93 -3.51 -6.12
CA THR A 116 7.46 -4.90 -6.16
C THR A 116 8.15 -5.69 -5.07
N MET A 117 7.37 -6.37 -4.24
CA MET A 117 7.85 -7.32 -3.24
C MET A 117 7.69 -8.76 -3.78
N ASP A 118 8.76 -9.54 -3.78
CA ASP A 118 8.80 -10.88 -4.37
C ASP A 118 8.32 -11.97 -3.38
N PHE A 119 7.42 -12.83 -3.87
CA PHE A 119 6.90 -13.99 -3.16
C PHE A 119 7.00 -15.26 -4.01
N SER A 120 7.98 -15.33 -4.90
CA SER A 120 8.14 -16.46 -5.82
C SER A 120 8.41 -17.77 -5.07
N GLY A 121 9.21 -17.72 -3.99
CA GLY A 121 9.52 -18.87 -3.13
C GLY A 121 8.36 -19.31 -2.24
N THR A 122 7.48 -18.40 -1.83
CA THR A 122 6.33 -18.70 -0.94
C THR A 122 5.04 -17.98 -1.38
N PRO A 123 4.43 -18.35 -2.52
CA PRO A 123 3.30 -17.61 -3.11
C PRO A 123 2.06 -17.47 -2.21
N LYS A 124 1.90 -18.34 -1.20
CA LYS A 124 0.80 -18.24 -0.24
C LYS A 124 0.97 -17.06 0.73
N ALA A 125 2.21 -16.67 1.06
CA ALA A 125 2.48 -15.53 1.95
C ALA A 125 2.04 -14.20 1.30
N ALA A 126 2.16 -14.08 -0.03
CA ALA A 126 1.78 -12.88 -0.77
C ALA A 126 0.35 -12.40 -0.45
N SER A 127 -0.60 -13.33 -0.34
CA SER A 127 -1.99 -12.98 -0.07
C SER A 127 -2.21 -12.43 1.34
N TYR A 128 -1.50 -12.95 2.34
CA TYR A 128 -1.57 -12.42 3.71
C TYR A 128 -0.87 -11.07 3.84
N VAL A 129 0.30 -10.93 3.21
CA VAL A 129 1.03 -9.65 3.22
C VAL A 129 0.27 -8.58 2.46
N ALA A 130 -0.31 -8.89 1.30
CA ALA A 130 -1.15 -7.96 0.56
C ALA A 130 -2.40 -7.55 1.35
N ASP A 131 -3.12 -8.50 1.96
CA ASP A 131 -4.29 -8.19 2.80
C ASP A 131 -3.94 -7.29 3.98
N PHE A 132 -2.82 -7.57 4.66
CA PHE A 132 -2.32 -6.73 5.74
C PHE A 132 -1.97 -5.31 5.24
N LEU A 133 -1.22 -5.20 4.15
CA LEU A 133 -0.77 -3.91 3.61
C LEU A 133 -1.94 -3.08 3.07
N ASP A 134 -2.92 -3.71 2.44
CA ASP A 134 -4.17 -3.07 2.01
C ASP A 134 -4.95 -2.53 3.22
N ALA A 135 -5.11 -3.36 4.26
CA ALA A 135 -5.75 -2.94 5.50
C ALA A 135 -4.97 -1.83 6.22
N ALA A 136 -3.63 -1.84 6.15
CA ALA A 136 -2.78 -0.81 6.73
C ALA A 136 -2.88 0.52 5.98
N MET A 137 -2.97 0.48 4.65
CA MET A 137 -3.17 1.64 3.79
C MET A 137 -4.48 2.38 4.13
N VAL A 138 -5.58 1.65 4.33
CA VAL A 138 -6.88 2.26 4.61
C VAL A 138 -7.10 2.66 6.07
N ARG A 139 -6.22 2.24 6.99
CA ARG A 139 -6.38 2.39 8.44
C ARG A 139 -6.43 3.85 8.90
N ASP A 140 -5.59 4.70 8.31
CA ASP A 140 -5.46 6.12 8.66
C ASP A 140 -6.16 7.01 7.61
N ILE A 141 -6.89 6.41 6.67
CA ILE A 141 -7.86 7.15 5.86
C ILE A 141 -8.98 7.54 6.81
N ASP A 142 -8.97 8.80 7.23
CA ASP A 142 -10.14 9.41 7.80
C ASP A 142 -11.21 9.44 6.71
N PHE A 143 -12.18 8.53 6.78
CA PHE A 143 -13.37 8.58 5.93
C PHE A 143 -14.28 9.76 6.30
N ALA A 144 -13.89 10.60 7.27
CA ALA A 144 -14.40 11.95 7.33
C ALA A 144 -14.22 12.59 5.94
N PRO A 145 -15.29 13.11 5.32
CA PRO A 145 -15.16 13.75 4.03
C PRO A 145 -14.07 14.82 4.16
N ALA A 146 -13.08 14.77 3.27
CA ALA A 146 -12.02 15.77 3.20
C ALA A 146 -12.68 17.11 2.89
N ALA A 147 -13.04 17.84 3.96
CA ALA A 147 -14.04 18.90 3.97
C ALA A 147 -15.45 18.43 3.57
N GLU A 148 -16.50 19.02 4.15
CA GLU A 148 -17.75 19.13 3.40
C GLU A 148 -17.37 19.69 2.02
N PRO A 149 -17.86 19.11 0.90
CA PRO A 149 -17.56 19.68 -0.41
C PRO A 149 -17.83 21.17 -0.30
N ASP A 150 -16.80 21.99 -0.54
CA ASP A 150 -16.94 23.45 -0.62
C ASP A 150 -18.26 23.68 -1.34
N THR A 151 -19.24 24.25 -0.63
CA THR A 151 -20.60 24.39 -1.12
C THR A 151 -20.50 24.87 -2.55
N THR A 152 -20.97 24.08 -3.51
CA THR A 152 -20.77 24.39 -4.93
C THR A 152 -21.20 25.82 -5.14
N ASP A 153 -20.28 26.69 -5.58
CA ASP A 153 -20.60 28.09 -5.83
C ASP A 153 -21.52 28.14 -7.05
N VAL A 154 -22.81 28.03 -6.77
CA VAL A 154 -23.88 27.98 -7.77
C VAL A 154 -23.85 29.24 -8.63
N ALA A 155 -23.38 30.38 -8.09
CA ALA A 155 -23.21 31.59 -8.90
C ALA A 155 -22.09 31.41 -9.92
N ALA A 156 -20.92 30.91 -9.52
CA ALA A 156 -19.81 30.65 -10.43
C ALA A 156 -20.14 29.60 -11.51
N VAL A 157 -20.91 28.56 -11.15
CA VAL A 157 -21.36 27.54 -12.11
C VAL A 157 -22.37 28.13 -13.11
N ARG A 158 -23.30 28.97 -12.65
CA ARG A 158 -24.25 29.67 -13.53
C ARG A 158 -23.55 30.59 -14.52
N ASP A 159 -22.57 31.38 -14.06
CA ASP A 159 -21.78 32.26 -14.93
C ASP A 159 -21.01 31.47 -16.00
N ALA A 160 -20.47 30.30 -15.64
CA ALA A 160 -19.78 29.42 -16.59
C ALA A 160 -20.74 28.83 -17.65
N LEU A 161 -21.95 28.42 -17.25
CA LEU A 161 -22.98 27.92 -18.16
C LEU A 161 -23.47 29.02 -19.12
N GLU A 162 -23.65 30.25 -18.64
CA GLU A 162 -24.01 31.40 -19.47
C GLU A 162 -22.93 31.72 -20.51
N ARG A 163 -21.66 31.65 -20.11
CA ARG A 163 -20.53 31.80 -21.04
C ARG A 163 -20.53 30.71 -22.13
N LEU A 164 -20.75 29.45 -21.77
CA LEU A 164 -20.79 28.34 -22.74
C LEU A 164 -21.95 28.48 -23.73
N ARG A 165 -23.09 29.00 -23.28
CA ARG A 165 -24.24 29.32 -24.13
C ARG A 165 -23.93 30.48 -25.08
N ALA A 166 -23.32 31.55 -24.57
CA ALA A 166 -22.91 32.70 -25.38
C ALA A 166 -21.88 32.30 -26.46
N GLU A 167 -21.01 31.34 -26.16
CA GLU A 167 -20.04 30.76 -27.09
C GLU A 167 -20.65 29.72 -28.05
N GLN A 168 -21.98 29.46 -27.99
CA GLN A 168 -22.68 28.43 -28.77
C GLN A 168 -22.13 27.01 -28.57
N LYS A 169 -21.45 26.76 -27.46
CA LYS A 169 -20.91 25.44 -27.06
C LYS A 169 -21.91 24.62 -26.26
N LEU A 170 -23.02 25.24 -25.86
CA LEU A 170 -24.10 24.62 -25.10
C LEU A 170 -25.43 25.00 -25.75
N THR A 171 -26.29 24.00 -25.98
CA THR A 171 -27.63 24.23 -26.53
C THR A 171 -28.57 24.80 -25.45
N GLU A 172 -29.62 25.50 -25.85
CA GLU A 172 -30.61 26.05 -24.90
C GLU A 172 -31.25 24.94 -24.05
N ALA A 173 -31.57 23.81 -24.67
CA ALA A 173 -32.18 22.66 -23.99
C ALA A 173 -31.24 22.00 -22.97
N ASP A 174 -29.93 21.97 -23.24
CA ASP A 174 -28.95 21.43 -22.29
C ASP A 174 -28.63 22.44 -21.18
N PHE A 175 -28.65 23.74 -21.49
CA PHE A 175 -28.51 24.80 -20.49
C PHE A 175 -29.64 24.77 -19.46
N GLU A 176 -30.90 24.64 -19.90
CA GLU A 176 -32.05 24.55 -19.00
C GLU A 176 -31.99 23.32 -18.09
N ARG A 177 -31.63 22.15 -18.66
CA ARG A 177 -31.47 20.90 -17.90
C ARG A 177 -30.40 21.01 -16.82
N LEU A 178 -29.27 21.64 -17.14
CA LEU A 178 -28.15 21.82 -16.20
C LEU A 178 -28.49 22.84 -15.11
N LEU A 179 -29.27 23.88 -15.42
CA LEU A 179 -29.78 24.82 -14.42
C LEU A 179 -30.80 24.20 -13.47
N GLU A 180 -31.57 23.22 -13.92
CA GLU A 180 -32.54 22.50 -13.09
C GLU A 180 -31.82 21.65 -12.03
N THR A 181 -30.75 20.95 -12.41
CA THR A 181 -29.90 20.17 -11.49
C THR A 181 -29.16 21.00 -10.43
N LEU A 182 -29.11 22.34 -10.57
CA LEU A 182 -28.48 23.23 -9.57
C LEU A 182 -29.49 23.76 -8.53
N LYS A 183 -30.77 23.40 -8.61
CA LYS A 183 -31.83 23.84 -7.69
C LYS A 183 -32.20 22.79 -6.63
N ASP A 184 -31.77 21.54 -6.82
CA ASP A 184 -31.92 20.41 -5.89
C ASP A 184 -30.65 20.23 -5.05
#